data_AF-A0A2E1V154-F1
#
_entry.id   AF-A0A2E1V154-F1
#
_cell.length_a   1.000
_cell.length_b   1.000
_cell.length_c   1.000
_cell.angle_alpha   90.00
_cell.angle_beta   90.00
_cell.angle_gamma   90.00
#
_symmetry.space_group_name_H-M   'P 1'
#
loop_
_entity.id
_entity.type
_entity.pdbx_description
1 polymer ?
#
loop_
_entity_poly.entity_id
_entity_poly.type
_entity_poly.pdbx_seq_one_letter_code
_entity_poly.pdbx_strand_id
1 'polypeptide(L)'
;MATYKSISKSFSWGSGFTGGDSLSKISTSTASSDSVVNITSGIDSTYNAYIIYYNSVHPSAGSKLTCQFTTNGSDFDLSLCTAQTNGSNTEAGTASNNNADASEDQNSGTAYQSIGYADTIETNAESCCNGFLWLYGPGNTTFHKHFYSRTTAKDDAPGGAHTFTAGQIKTASAVTGISFKMSSGNIDSGTFTLYGIGK
;
A
#
# COMPACT_ATOMS: atom_id res chain seq x y z
N MET A 1 24.92 -5.16 -48.59
CA MET A 1 25.01 -5.63 -47.19
C MET A 1 25.14 -4.41 -46.30
N ALA A 2 24.20 -4.22 -45.37
CA ALA A 2 24.27 -3.14 -44.39
C ALA A 2 25.46 -3.40 -43.44
N THR A 3 26.29 -2.39 -43.17
CA THR A 3 27.44 -2.51 -42.27
C THR A 3 26.97 -2.49 -40.81
N TYR A 4 27.70 -3.16 -39.90
CA TYR A 4 27.37 -3.25 -38.47
C TYR A 4 27.02 -1.89 -37.82
N LYS A 5 27.60 -0.80 -38.34
CA LYS A 5 27.39 0.59 -37.90
C LYS A 5 26.00 1.16 -38.22
N SER A 6 25.29 0.56 -39.19
CA SER A 6 23.91 0.93 -39.57
C SER A 6 22.85 0.21 -38.75
N ILE A 7 23.15 -0.96 -38.16
CA ILE A 7 22.21 -1.75 -37.35
C ILE A 7 22.10 -1.20 -35.92
N SER A 8 23.18 -0.63 -35.36
CA SER A 8 23.19 -0.11 -33.98
C SER A 8 22.34 1.14 -33.75
N LYS A 9 21.78 1.73 -34.81
CA LYS A 9 20.90 2.91 -34.74
C LYS A 9 19.50 2.68 -35.32
N SER A 10 19.21 1.49 -35.84
CA SER A 10 17.93 1.15 -36.44
C SER A 10 17.07 0.32 -35.49
N PHE A 11 16.99 0.73 -34.24
CA PHE A 11 15.96 0.22 -33.33
C PHE A 11 14.72 1.10 -33.47
N SER A 12 13.77 0.65 -34.27
CA SER A 12 12.45 1.25 -34.34
C SER A 12 11.54 0.44 -33.45
N TRP A 13 11.04 1.05 -32.38
CA TRP A 13 9.87 0.53 -31.69
C TRP A 13 8.76 0.37 -32.75
N GLY A 14 8.16 -0.81 -32.86
CA GLY A 14 7.10 -1.05 -33.86
C GLY A 14 5.98 -0.03 -33.68
N SER A 15 5.20 0.23 -34.73
CA SER A 15 4.09 1.20 -34.69
C SER A 15 2.97 0.87 -33.68
N GLY A 16 3.03 -0.30 -33.03
CA GLY A 16 2.18 -0.70 -31.90
C GLY A 16 2.86 -0.64 -30.52
N PHE A 17 4.08 -0.09 -30.41
CA PHE A 17 4.74 0.09 -29.13
C PHE A 17 4.14 1.31 -28.41
N THR A 18 3.27 1.05 -27.45
CA THR A 18 2.60 2.06 -26.63
C THR A 18 3.45 2.55 -25.44
N GLY A 19 4.75 2.26 -25.44
CA GLY A 19 5.57 2.31 -24.22
C GLY A 19 5.41 1.01 -23.41
N GLY A 20 6.47 0.59 -22.71
CA GLY A 20 6.38 -0.54 -21.78
C GLY A 20 5.36 -0.26 -20.68
N ASP A 21 5.00 -1.29 -19.91
CA ASP A 21 4.05 -1.21 -18.78
C ASP A 21 4.36 0.00 -17.87
N SER A 22 3.69 1.12 -18.14
CA SER A 22 3.97 2.39 -17.49
C SER A 22 3.14 2.54 -16.23
N LEU A 23 3.73 3.13 -15.19
CA LEU A 23 3.02 3.47 -13.97
C LEU A 23 2.02 4.60 -14.26
N SER A 24 0.75 4.25 -14.44
CA SER A 24 -0.30 5.17 -14.87
C SER A 24 -1.02 5.74 -13.65
N LYS A 25 -0.98 7.06 -13.43
CA LYS A 25 -1.74 7.71 -12.35
C LYS A 25 -3.23 7.66 -12.66
N ILE A 26 -4.03 7.19 -11.71
CA ILE A 26 -5.49 7.05 -11.84
C ILE A 26 -6.21 8.15 -11.05
N SER A 27 -5.89 8.30 -9.76
CA SER A 27 -6.55 9.26 -8.88
C SER A 27 -5.66 9.65 -7.69
N THR A 28 -5.99 10.77 -7.04
CA THR A 28 -5.43 11.18 -5.75
C THR A 28 -6.57 11.55 -4.82
N SER A 29 -6.59 10.95 -3.63
CA SER A 29 -7.44 11.35 -2.50
C SER A 29 -6.57 12.11 -1.49
N THR A 30 -7.08 13.21 -0.95
CA THR A 30 -6.41 13.97 0.11
C THR A 30 -7.23 13.85 1.37
N ALA A 31 -6.60 13.42 2.47
CA ALA A 31 -7.22 13.40 3.78
C ALA A 31 -7.10 14.77 4.44
N SER A 32 -8.18 15.22 5.08
CA SER A 32 -8.23 16.48 5.83
C SER A 32 -9.14 16.30 7.05
N SER A 33 -8.60 15.67 8.10
CA SER A 33 -9.33 15.23 9.30
C SER A 33 -10.41 14.17 9.03
N ASP A 34 -10.18 13.31 8.04
CA ASP A 34 -11.11 12.24 7.65
C ASP A 34 -11.00 11.02 8.56
N SER A 35 -12.14 10.44 8.94
CA SER A 35 -12.16 9.18 9.70
C SER A 35 -11.78 7.96 8.85
N VAL A 36 -11.91 8.06 7.53
CA VAL A 36 -11.60 7.00 6.56
C VAL A 36 -11.32 7.60 5.17
N VAL A 37 -10.39 7.00 4.43
CA VAL A 37 -10.17 7.27 3.00
C VAL A 37 -10.47 6.00 2.22
N ASN A 38 -11.55 6.04 1.43
CA ASN A 38 -11.95 4.94 0.55
C ASN A 38 -11.53 5.21 -0.89
N ILE A 39 -10.92 4.22 -1.54
CA ILE A 39 -10.64 4.20 -2.97
C ILE A 39 -11.47 3.07 -3.56
N THR A 40 -12.63 3.40 -4.13
CA THR A 40 -13.61 2.45 -4.69
C THR A 40 -13.84 2.62 -6.19
N SER A 41 -13.06 3.50 -6.82
CA SER A 41 -13.09 3.78 -8.25
C SER A 41 -11.71 3.62 -8.86
N GLY A 42 -11.64 3.05 -10.06
CA GLY A 42 -10.39 2.88 -10.82
C GLY A 42 -9.58 1.65 -10.43
N ILE A 43 -10.09 0.77 -9.56
CA ILE A 43 -9.54 -0.57 -9.32
C ILE A 43 -10.45 -1.57 -10.02
N ASP A 44 -10.03 -2.01 -11.21
CA ASP A 44 -10.78 -2.94 -12.06
C ASP A 44 -9.82 -3.83 -12.88
N SER A 45 -10.29 -4.41 -13.99
CA SER A 45 -9.50 -5.28 -14.88
C SER A 45 -8.66 -4.52 -15.92
N THR A 46 -8.60 -3.18 -15.87
CA THR A 46 -7.80 -2.36 -16.78
C THR A 46 -6.31 -2.62 -16.62
N TYR A 47 -5.84 -2.84 -15.38
CA TYR A 47 -4.44 -3.09 -15.05
C TYR A 47 -4.25 -4.42 -14.30
N ASN A 48 -3.09 -5.05 -14.51
CA ASN A 48 -2.73 -6.32 -13.85
C ASN A 48 -2.37 -6.14 -12.37
N ALA A 49 -1.86 -4.97 -11.98
CA ALA A 49 -1.58 -4.63 -10.60
C ALA A 49 -1.84 -3.14 -10.35
N TYR A 50 -2.09 -2.81 -9.09
CA TYR A 50 -2.31 -1.44 -8.64
C TYR A 50 -1.36 -1.12 -7.49
N ILE A 51 -0.89 0.12 -7.44
CA ILE A 51 -0.12 0.66 -6.33
C ILE A 51 -0.85 1.86 -5.76
N ILE A 52 -1.02 1.88 -4.45
CA ILE A 52 -1.44 3.06 -3.71
C ILE A 52 -0.20 3.61 -3.00
N TYR A 53 0.25 4.79 -3.39
CA TYR A 53 1.22 5.54 -2.61
C TYR A 53 0.50 6.39 -1.58
N TYR A 54 0.94 6.31 -0.33
CA TYR A 54 0.47 7.20 0.74
C TYR A 54 1.63 8.05 1.25
N ASN A 55 1.40 9.36 1.29
CA ASN A 55 2.43 10.34 1.61
C ASN A 55 1.94 11.30 2.68
N SER A 56 2.79 11.51 3.69
CA SER A 56 2.58 12.39 4.84
C SER A 56 1.26 12.10 5.56
N VAL A 57 0.94 10.82 5.77
CA VAL A 57 -0.26 10.41 6.50
C VAL A 57 -0.03 10.68 7.99
N HIS A 58 -0.74 11.67 8.52
CA HIS A 58 -0.60 12.15 9.90
C HIS A 58 -1.86 11.80 10.71
N PRO A 59 -1.73 11.16 11.88
CA PRO A 59 -2.89 10.86 12.72
C PRO A 59 -3.25 11.97 13.69
N SER A 60 -4.55 12.10 13.99
CA SER A 60 -5.02 13.02 15.03
C SER A 60 -4.81 12.51 16.48
N ALA A 61 -4.46 11.23 16.64
CA ALA A 61 -4.17 10.57 17.92
C ALA A 61 -3.17 9.44 17.69
N GLY A 62 -2.33 9.12 18.69
CA GLY A 62 -1.39 8.01 18.61
C GLY A 62 -2.05 6.72 18.10
N SER A 63 -1.69 6.28 16.89
CA SER A 63 -2.36 5.18 16.19
C SER A 63 -1.50 4.55 15.10
N LYS A 64 -2.05 3.51 14.45
CA LYS A 64 -1.44 2.77 13.32
C LYS A 64 -2.21 3.05 12.04
N LEU A 65 -1.53 3.10 10.89
CA LEU A 65 -2.23 3.12 9.61
C LEU A 65 -2.70 1.71 9.28
N THR A 66 -3.98 1.58 8.95
CA THR A 66 -4.59 0.28 8.66
C THR A 66 -5.31 0.27 7.31
N CYS A 67 -5.51 -0.92 6.74
CA CYS A 67 -6.29 -1.09 5.52
C CYS A 67 -7.27 -2.27 5.56
N GLN A 68 -8.32 -2.18 4.74
CA GLN A 68 -9.21 -3.29 4.41
C GLN A 68 -9.73 -3.16 2.97
N PHE A 69 -10.26 -4.24 2.40
CA PHE A 69 -10.62 -4.36 1.00
C PHE A 69 -12.11 -4.60 0.85
N THR A 70 -12.63 -4.41 -0.35
CA THR A 70 -14.05 -4.63 -0.67
C THR A 70 -14.20 -5.25 -2.07
N THR A 71 -15.29 -5.98 -2.27
CA THR A 71 -15.72 -6.47 -3.59
C THR A 71 -16.89 -5.65 -4.15
N ASN A 72 -17.56 -4.85 -3.33
CA ASN A 72 -18.79 -4.15 -3.69
C ASN A 72 -18.71 -2.61 -3.52
N GLY A 73 -17.65 -2.09 -2.90
CA GLY A 73 -17.45 -0.66 -2.69
C GLY A 73 -18.09 -0.10 -1.41
N SER A 74 -18.79 -0.91 -0.62
CA SER A 74 -19.47 -0.49 0.61
C SER A 74 -19.01 -1.25 1.85
N ASP A 75 -18.83 -2.57 1.74
CA ASP A 75 -18.48 -3.43 2.87
C ASP A 75 -16.98 -3.73 2.82
N PHE A 76 -16.25 -3.27 3.83
CA PHE A 76 -14.81 -3.45 3.97
C PHE A 76 -14.53 -4.46 5.08
N ASP A 77 -14.69 -5.74 4.75
CA ASP A 77 -14.67 -6.85 5.71
C ASP A 77 -14.15 -8.17 5.09
N LEU A 78 -13.33 -8.10 4.04
CA LEU A 78 -12.80 -9.31 3.40
C LEU A 78 -11.86 -10.08 4.34
N SER A 79 -11.94 -11.41 4.27
CA SER A 79 -11.08 -12.29 5.07
C SER A 79 -9.63 -12.21 4.59
N LEU A 80 -8.72 -11.91 5.52
CA LEU A 80 -7.29 -11.74 5.29
C LEU A 80 -6.47 -12.79 6.03
N CYS A 81 -5.45 -13.31 5.35
CA CYS A 81 -4.35 -14.03 5.98
C CYS A 81 -3.08 -13.22 5.76
N THR A 82 -2.47 -12.70 6.83
CA THR A 82 -1.39 -11.71 6.74
C THR A 82 -0.20 -12.11 7.61
N ALA A 83 0.97 -11.61 7.21
CA ALA A 83 2.19 -11.67 7.98
C ALA A 83 2.86 -10.29 7.98
N GLN A 84 3.27 -9.81 9.15
CA GLN A 84 3.96 -8.55 9.32
C GLN A 84 5.37 -8.75 9.88
N THR A 85 6.32 -8.00 9.34
CA THR A 85 7.63 -7.79 9.97
C THR A 85 7.88 -6.32 10.16
N ASN A 86 8.60 -5.98 11.22
CA ASN A 86 9.01 -4.61 11.48
C ASN A 86 10.52 -4.54 11.72
N GLY A 87 11.07 -3.38 11.40
CA GLY A 87 12.46 -3.02 11.68
C GLY A 87 12.50 -1.61 12.24
N SER A 88 13.04 -1.40 13.43
CA SER A 88 13.21 -0.07 13.99
C SER A 88 14.64 0.19 14.45
N ASN A 89 15.06 1.44 14.34
CA ASN A 89 16.29 1.92 14.96
C ASN A 89 16.01 3.24 15.67
N THR A 90 16.51 3.35 16.90
CA THR A 90 16.49 4.61 17.65
C THR A 90 17.55 5.56 17.11
N GLU A 91 17.30 6.86 17.19
CA GLU A 91 18.25 7.94 16.86
C GLU A 91 19.56 7.87 17.66
N ALA A 92 19.50 7.32 18.87
CA ALA A 92 20.67 7.06 19.71
C ALA A 92 21.53 5.86 19.23
N GLY A 93 21.08 5.12 18.21
CA GLY A 93 21.77 3.94 17.67
C GLY A 93 21.78 2.72 18.60
N THR A 94 20.94 2.70 19.64
CA THR A 94 20.98 1.69 20.70
C THR A 94 19.98 0.56 20.54
N ALA A 95 18.85 0.78 19.87
CA ALA A 95 17.89 -0.27 19.55
C ALA A 95 18.03 -0.68 18.08
N SER A 96 18.11 -1.99 17.83
CA SER A 96 17.98 -2.62 16.52
C SER A 96 17.07 -3.81 16.70
N ASN A 97 15.78 -3.61 16.48
CA ASN A 97 14.80 -4.70 16.47
C ASN A 97 14.40 -4.96 15.03
N ASN A 98 14.60 -6.19 14.57
CA ASN A 98 14.04 -6.71 13.32
C ASN A 98 13.24 -7.94 13.68
N ASN A 99 11.94 -7.78 13.85
CA ASN A 99 11.09 -8.84 14.41
C ASN A 99 9.95 -9.19 13.45
N ALA A 100 9.58 -10.48 13.48
CA ALA A 100 8.25 -10.87 13.05
C ALA A 100 7.25 -10.37 14.10
N ASP A 101 6.17 -9.73 13.65
CA ASP A 101 5.17 -9.16 14.52
C ASP A 101 3.88 -9.95 14.45
N ALA A 102 3.93 -11.16 15.01
CA ALA A 102 2.81 -12.10 15.01
C ALA A 102 1.54 -11.56 15.71
N SER A 103 1.66 -10.46 16.47
CA SER A 103 0.53 -9.82 17.13
C SER A 103 -0.37 -9.03 16.16
N GLU A 104 0.18 -8.61 15.02
CA GLU A 104 -0.52 -7.89 13.95
C GLU A 104 -0.94 -8.81 12.79
N ASP A 105 -0.55 -10.09 12.85
CA ASP A 105 -0.91 -11.10 11.86
C ASP A 105 -2.39 -11.49 11.97
N GLN A 106 -3.01 -11.73 10.82
CA GLN A 106 -4.36 -12.27 10.75
C GLN A 106 -4.33 -13.69 10.22
N ASN A 107 -5.08 -14.58 10.87
CA ASN A 107 -5.35 -15.92 10.38
C ASN A 107 -6.81 -16.04 9.92
N SER A 108 -7.09 -15.59 8.69
CA SER A 108 -8.44 -15.52 8.12
C SER A 108 -9.38 -14.54 8.83
N GLY A 109 -8.83 -13.53 9.50
CA GLY A 109 -9.61 -12.47 10.16
C GLY A 109 -10.19 -11.46 9.16
N THR A 110 -11.15 -10.65 9.61
CA THR A 110 -11.78 -9.58 8.81
C THR A 110 -11.46 -8.19 9.37
N ALA A 111 -10.53 -8.11 10.33
CA ALA A 111 -10.12 -6.85 10.91
C ALA A 111 -9.37 -6.00 9.87
N TYR A 112 -9.33 -4.70 10.12
CA TYR A 112 -8.42 -3.84 9.39
C TYR A 112 -6.98 -4.26 9.70
N GLN A 113 -6.21 -4.54 8.66
CA GLN A 113 -4.82 -4.94 8.78
C GLN A 113 -3.95 -3.72 9.07
N SER A 114 -3.13 -3.77 10.12
CA SER A 114 -2.06 -2.79 10.30
C SER A 114 -1.04 -2.90 9.16
N ILE A 115 -0.75 -1.78 8.51
CA ILE A 115 0.24 -1.66 7.43
C ILE A 115 1.32 -0.63 7.75
N GLY A 116 1.11 0.21 8.78
CA GLY A 116 2.10 1.14 9.32
C GLY A 116 2.15 1.00 10.83
N TYR A 117 3.10 0.21 11.30
CA TYR A 117 3.34 -0.09 12.71
C TYR A 117 4.71 0.44 13.14
N ALA A 118 4.70 1.33 14.13
CA ALA A 118 5.89 1.94 14.72
C ALA A 118 5.69 2.08 16.25
N ASP A 119 5.19 1.02 16.91
CA ASP A 119 4.58 0.99 18.24
C ASP A 119 3.39 1.96 18.44
N THR A 120 3.46 3.17 17.89
CA THR A 120 2.39 4.11 17.57
C THR A 120 2.95 5.25 16.69
N ILE A 121 2.24 5.64 15.63
CA ILE A 121 2.56 6.90 14.92
C ILE A 121 2.06 8.04 15.80
N GLU A 122 2.98 8.86 16.32
CA GLU A 122 2.63 9.99 17.18
C GLU A 122 2.00 11.16 16.39
N THR A 123 1.55 12.18 17.12
CA THR A 123 0.85 13.35 16.57
C THR A 123 1.72 14.61 16.45
N ASN A 124 3.00 14.55 16.81
CA ASN A 124 3.90 15.70 16.67
C ASN A 124 4.20 16.01 15.19
N ALA A 125 4.80 17.17 14.93
CA ALA A 125 5.02 17.66 13.56
C ALA A 125 6.04 16.84 12.76
N GLU A 126 6.86 16.03 13.43
CA GLU A 126 7.90 15.20 12.82
C GLU A 126 7.39 13.77 12.54
N SER A 127 6.23 13.39 13.08
CA SER A 127 5.63 12.08 12.93
C SER A 127 4.64 12.02 11.78
N CYS A 128 4.92 11.18 10.79
CA CYS A 128 3.94 10.79 9.78
C CYS A 128 4.29 9.43 9.19
N CYS A 129 3.33 8.82 8.49
CA CYS A 129 3.49 7.58 7.77
C CYS A 129 3.61 7.82 6.26
N ASN A 130 4.61 7.19 5.65
CA ASN A 130 4.88 7.24 4.22
C ASN A 130 5.12 5.84 3.68
N GLY A 131 4.64 5.55 2.47
CA GLY A 131 4.86 4.23 1.90
C GLY A 131 3.97 3.92 0.72
N PHE A 132 3.78 2.63 0.49
CA PHE A 132 2.91 2.13 -0.56
C PHE A 132 2.24 0.81 -0.19
N LEU A 133 1.17 0.49 -0.93
CA LEU A 133 0.55 -0.84 -0.97
C LEU A 133 0.39 -1.28 -2.41
N TRP A 134 0.87 -2.47 -2.74
CA TRP A 134 0.69 -3.16 -4.02
C TRP A 134 -0.45 -4.16 -3.89
N LEU A 135 -1.34 -4.16 -4.89
CA LEU A 135 -2.46 -5.07 -5.01
C LEU A 135 -2.36 -5.82 -6.35
N TYR A 136 -2.26 -7.15 -6.28
CA TYR A 136 -2.00 -7.99 -7.45
C TYR A 136 -3.29 -8.60 -8.01
N GLY A 137 -3.52 -8.38 -9.31
CA GLY A 137 -4.59 -8.99 -10.09
C GLY A 137 -6.01 -8.83 -9.52
N PRO A 138 -6.42 -7.64 -9.04
CA PRO A 138 -7.69 -7.49 -8.31
C PRO A 138 -8.90 -7.88 -9.15
N GLY A 139 -8.86 -7.73 -10.48
CA GLY A 139 -9.96 -8.13 -11.38
C GLY A 139 -9.97 -9.61 -11.80
N ASN A 140 -8.95 -10.41 -11.47
CA ASN A 140 -8.94 -11.84 -11.79
C ASN A 140 -10.04 -12.57 -10.99
N THR A 141 -10.74 -13.54 -11.55
CA THR A 141 -11.81 -14.27 -10.81
C THR A 141 -11.51 -15.76 -10.54
N THR A 142 -10.25 -16.17 -10.72
CA THR A 142 -9.80 -17.56 -10.59
C THR A 142 -9.06 -17.82 -9.28
N PHE A 143 -8.24 -16.87 -8.84
CA PHE A 143 -7.35 -17.02 -7.69
C PHE A 143 -7.65 -16.03 -6.57
N HIS A 144 -7.21 -16.33 -5.35
CA HIS A 144 -7.16 -15.34 -4.28
C HIS A 144 -6.22 -14.18 -4.63
N LYS A 145 -6.44 -13.02 -4.01
CA LYS A 145 -5.59 -11.84 -4.24
C LYS A 145 -4.47 -11.79 -3.22
N HIS A 146 -3.35 -11.23 -3.63
CA HIS A 146 -2.25 -10.93 -2.73
C HIS A 146 -2.03 -9.43 -2.70
N PHE A 147 -1.57 -8.94 -1.55
CA PHE A 147 -1.11 -7.58 -1.40
C PHE A 147 0.20 -7.55 -0.62
N TYR A 148 0.93 -6.45 -0.79
CA TYR A 148 2.16 -6.17 -0.08
C TYR A 148 2.23 -4.67 0.20
N SER A 149 2.52 -4.29 1.43
CA SER A 149 2.79 -2.91 1.81
C SER A 149 4.17 -2.76 2.42
N ARG A 150 4.76 -1.59 2.18
CA ARG A 150 5.96 -1.14 2.85
C ARG A 150 5.74 0.27 3.34
N THR A 151 5.90 0.45 4.65
CA THR A 151 5.67 1.70 5.34
C THR A 151 6.92 2.12 6.09
N THR A 152 7.14 3.43 6.16
CA THR A 152 8.09 4.05 7.07
C THR A 152 7.35 5.10 7.89
N ALA A 153 7.58 5.09 9.20
CA ALA A 153 7.05 6.09 10.12
C ALA A 153 8.06 6.38 11.22
N LYS A 154 7.88 7.51 11.91
CA LYS A 154 8.58 7.80 13.16
C LYS A 154 7.86 7.08 14.31
N ASP A 155 8.63 6.40 15.13
CA ASP A 155 8.20 5.65 16.32
C ASP A 155 8.05 6.62 17.53
N ASP A 156 7.35 6.17 18.58
CA ASP A 156 7.17 6.82 19.88
C ASP A 156 8.52 6.93 20.64
N ALA A 157 9.38 5.91 20.52
CA ALA A 157 10.79 6.07 20.87
C ALA A 157 11.51 6.85 19.75
N PRO A 158 12.39 7.85 20.03
CA PRO A 158 13.05 8.64 19.00
C PRO A 158 13.80 7.70 18.05
N GLY A 159 13.21 7.43 16.88
CA GLY A 159 13.60 6.33 16.02
C GLY A 159 12.69 6.18 14.80
N GLY A 160 13.28 5.70 13.70
CA GLY A 160 12.55 5.38 12.49
C GLY A 160 12.15 3.90 12.48
N ALA A 161 10.90 3.62 12.12
CA ALA A 161 10.37 2.28 11.94
C ALA A 161 10.02 2.01 10.47
N HIS A 162 10.32 0.79 10.03
CA HIS A 162 9.90 0.24 8.75
C HIS A 162 8.98 -0.95 8.99
N THR A 163 7.80 -0.94 8.40
CA THR A 163 6.84 -2.05 8.45
C THR A 163 6.73 -2.68 7.08
N PHE A 164 6.77 -4.00 7.05
CA PHE A 164 6.46 -4.80 5.86
C PHE A 164 5.28 -5.69 6.19
N THR A 165 4.19 -5.55 5.44
CA THR A 165 3.00 -6.38 5.61
C THR A 165 2.70 -7.04 4.28
N ALA A 166 2.58 -8.36 4.27
CA ALA A 166 2.15 -9.11 3.11
C ALA A 166 0.94 -9.95 3.48
N GLY A 167 0.05 -10.20 2.52
CA GLY A 167 -1.11 -11.00 2.81
C GLY A 167 -1.85 -11.52 1.60
N GLN A 168 -2.73 -12.47 1.86
CA GLN A 168 -3.73 -12.97 0.95
C GLN A 168 -5.11 -12.43 1.34
N ILE A 169 -5.83 -11.87 0.39
CA ILE A 169 -7.26 -11.58 0.46
C ILE A 169 -7.98 -12.84 -0.02
N LYS A 170 -8.68 -13.52 0.89
CA LYS A 170 -9.24 -14.87 0.68
C LYS A 170 -10.56 -14.82 -0.09
N THR A 171 -10.53 -14.25 -1.28
CA THR A 171 -11.66 -14.17 -2.19
C THR A 171 -11.22 -14.46 -3.62
N ALA A 172 -12.01 -15.25 -4.35
CA ALA A 172 -11.86 -15.38 -5.80
C ALA A 172 -12.59 -14.26 -6.54
N SER A 173 -13.48 -13.49 -5.90
CA SER A 173 -14.17 -12.37 -6.54
C SER A 173 -13.22 -11.22 -6.84
N ALA A 174 -13.64 -10.35 -7.77
CA ALA A 174 -12.89 -9.14 -8.04
C ALA A 174 -12.87 -8.22 -6.80
N VAL A 175 -11.68 -7.75 -6.42
CA VAL A 175 -11.52 -6.70 -5.40
C VAL A 175 -11.67 -5.36 -6.12
N THR A 176 -12.60 -4.53 -5.67
CA THR A 176 -13.00 -3.28 -6.34
C THR A 176 -12.63 -2.05 -5.54
N GLY A 177 -12.13 -2.21 -4.32
CA GLY A 177 -11.70 -1.08 -3.52
C GLY A 177 -10.83 -1.44 -2.32
N ILE A 178 -10.23 -0.39 -1.77
CA ILE A 178 -9.44 -0.40 -0.55
C ILE A 178 -9.85 0.79 0.33
N SER A 179 -9.91 0.55 1.63
CA SER A 179 -10.18 1.52 2.69
C SER A 179 -8.94 1.68 3.53
N PHE A 180 -8.63 2.93 3.90
CA PHE A 180 -7.58 3.28 4.84
C PHE A 180 -8.17 4.05 6.01
N LYS A 181 -7.71 3.73 7.21
CA LYS A 181 -8.02 4.51 8.42
C LYS A 181 -6.94 4.36 9.46
N MET A 182 -6.89 5.29 10.40
CA MET A 182 -6.11 5.12 11.61
C MET A 182 -6.79 4.10 12.54
N SER A 183 -6.01 3.36 13.32
CA SER A 183 -6.54 2.43 14.32
C SER A 183 -7.30 3.14 15.46
N SER A 184 -7.07 4.44 15.62
CA SER A 184 -7.78 5.35 16.51
C SER A 184 -7.72 6.77 15.95
N GLY A 185 -8.74 7.59 16.20
CA GLY A 185 -8.82 8.96 15.70
C GLY A 185 -9.01 9.05 14.18
N ASN A 186 -8.68 10.22 13.63
CA ASN A 186 -8.82 10.54 12.21
C ASN A 186 -7.43 10.57 11.54
N ILE A 187 -7.45 10.51 10.20
CA ILE A 187 -6.32 10.91 9.37
C ILE A 187 -6.38 12.44 9.27
N ASP A 188 -5.55 13.13 10.05
CA ASP A 188 -5.55 14.59 10.10
C ASP A 188 -5.12 15.22 8.77
N SER A 189 -4.08 14.64 8.16
CA SER A 189 -3.64 15.01 6.82
C SER A 189 -2.95 13.86 6.10
N GLY A 190 -2.80 14.00 4.78
CA GLY A 190 -2.05 13.06 3.95
C GLY A 190 -2.67 12.90 2.57
N THR A 191 -1.94 12.24 1.67
CA THR A 191 -2.44 11.95 0.32
C THR A 191 -2.33 10.47 0.01
N PHE A 192 -3.29 9.94 -0.73
CA PHE A 192 -3.34 8.57 -1.24
C PHE A 192 -3.49 8.64 -2.75
N THR A 193 -2.46 8.22 -3.50
CA THR A 193 -2.46 8.26 -4.96
C THR A 193 -2.48 6.85 -5.53
N LEU A 194 -3.51 6.55 -6.31
CA LEU A 194 -3.70 5.28 -7.00
C LEU A 194 -3.00 5.31 -8.36
N TYR A 195 -2.24 4.27 -8.64
CA TYR A 195 -1.62 3.99 -9.93
C TYR A 195 -1.95 2.58 -10.40
N GLY A 196 -2.05 2.40 -11.72
CA GLY A 196 -2.13 1.11 -12.38
C GLY A 196 -0.81 0.73 -13.06
N ILE A 197 -0.50 -0.57 -13.11
CA ILE A 197 0.69 -1.13 -13.77
C ILE A 197 0.29 -2.25 -14.73
N GLY A 198 0.72 -2.07 -15.97
CA GLY A 198 0.77 -3.10 -17.01
C GLY A 198 -0.57 -3.60 -17.52
N LYS A 199 -0.51 -4.37 -18.62
CA LYS A 199 -1.63 -5.08 -19.23
C LYS A 199 -1.23 -6.50 -19.63
#